data_AF-A0A3N5U0C9-F1
#
_entry.id   AF-A0A3N5U0C9-F1
#
_cell.length_a   1.000
_cell.length_b   1.000
_cell.length_c   1.000
_cell.angle_alpha   90.00
_cell.angle_beta   90.00
_cell.angle_gamma   90.00
#
_symmetry.space_group_name_H-M   'P 1'
#
loop_
_entity.id
_entity.type
_entity.pdbx_description
1 polymer ?
#
loop_
_entity_poly.entity_id
_entity_poly.type
_entity_poly.pdbx_seq_one_letter_code
_entity_poly.pdbx_strand_id
1 'polypeptide(L)'
;MENTIVITLGSTLVLMNAFERFNTPPSNRATTTAARYYTAAAVYLMIYLLAYFLLLYYQDLLNLLLKLLNQSQFDRSLPASVVGAILLSSILPKVPGFSSGDQKLRRFFQNLAAIPIQALRLSREIYEAPFSVPVEFRQRVRDHLAGLGFDEADIVFEQQDSAKSLWLKNAILLIQLKDWGEQANFSEFCKERNEHLKRLTERYQKLTGMAQNCFNMVREVGGHDTRHPMEVPVKKFYANFKEQADDLFRELCQLTSQGILKCRLTRGSRYRSLKNMGFTLSEGARSATLSIHQFLLLFGLLMVLISVNFIILFPTWDRGEKALLMSFMIVSVYSAAVLCTVLLKDKLPGFQRSPGQFPPCGAYLAVGLVAVAAGILISLFFKTLIFFQAELGGTEALIRAWQEFKLGSYPWMFQAFSTAIIISVLVDYPPPRGIPEKSWRFAEAAIQGGLTMASAFFVRWWLGVIQPGDAVLPNAATVYVVSAVVGTVLGFIVPCWYRQAKLRERTVADKAAAPPLAVASHG
;
A
#
# COMPACT_ATOMS: atom_id res chain seq x y z
N MET A 1 3.00 31.35 -25.93
CA MET A 1 3.84 31.33 -24.71
C MET A 1 3.01 31.68 -23.48
N GLU A 2 2.20 32.74 -23.54
CA GLU A 2 1.29 33.17 -22.45
C GLU A 2 0.37 32.06 -21.93
N ASN A 3 -0.33 31.33 -22.81
CA ASN A 3 -1.20 30.20 -22.41
C ASN A 3 -0.46 29.11 -21.61
N THR A 4 0.79 28.81 -21.96
CA THR A 4 1.59 27.78 -21.28
C THR A 4 1.92 28.19 -19.84
N ILE A 5 2.23 29.47 -19.63
CA ILE A 5 2.52 30.02 -18.29
C ILE A 5 1.26 29.93 -17.41
N VAL A 6 0.10 30.31 -17.95
CA VAL A 6 -1.16 30.28 -17.20
C VAL A 6 -1.56 28.85 -16.82
N ILE A 7 -1.43 27.88 -17.73
CA ILE A 7 -1.70 26.46 -17.46
C ILE A 7 -0.76 25.91 -16.38
N THR A 8 0.52 26.30 -16.43
CA THR A 8 1.52 25.86 -15.44
C THR A 8 1.17 26.40 -14.05
N LEU A 9 0.86 27.69 -13.94
CA LEU A 9 0.45 28.32 -12.68
C LEU A 9 -0.83 27.68 -12.12
N GLY A 10 -1.83 27.43 -12.97
CA GLY A 10 -3.07 26.76 -12.55
C GLY A 10 -2.82 25.34 -12.03
N SER A 11 -1.96 24.58 -12.70
CA SER A 11 -1.57 23.23 -12.26
C SER A 11 -0.87 23.26 -10.90
N THR A 12 0.08 24.17 -10.70
CA THR A 12 0.80 24.33 -9.42
C THR A 12 -0.17 24.68 -8.29
N LEU A 13 -1.10 25.60 -8.52
CA LEU A 13 -2.08 26.02 -7.53
C LEU A 13 -3.02 24.87 -7.11
N VAL A 14 -3.49 24.07 -8.08
CA VAL A 14 -4.31 22.88 -7.80
C VAL A 14 -3.53 21.85 -6.98
N LEU A 15 -2.27 21.60 -7.33
CA LEU A 15 -1.42 20.65 -6.61
C LEU A 15 -1.12 21.10 -5.18
N MET A 16 -0.78 22.38 -4.97
CA MET A 16 -0.52 22.91 -3.62
C MET A 16 -1.73 22.78 -2.71
N ASN A 17 -2.92 23.15 -3.20
CA ASN A 17 -4.15 23.08 -2.42
C ASN A 17 -4.58 21.64 -2.13
N ALA A 18 -4.50 20.75 -3.12
CA ALA A 18 -4.76 19.34 -2.91
C ALA A 18 -3.78 18.73 -1.88
N PHE A 19 -2.51 19.13 -1.89
CA PHE A 19 -1.54 18.66 -0.90
C PHE A 19 -1.90 19.12 0.52
N GLU A 20 -2.21 20.41 0.69
CA GLU A 20 -2.62 20.99 1.97
C GLU A 20 -3.89 20.31 2.53
N ARG A 21 -4.86 20.02 1.67
CA ARG A 21 -6.07 19.28 2.06
C ARG A 21 -5.82 17.87 2.50
N PHE A 22 -4.96 17.15 1.77
CA PHE A 22 -4.61 15.78 2.11
C PHE A 22 -3.98 15.70 3.50
N ASN A 23 -3.22 16.74 3.88
CA ASN A 23 -2.56 16.88 5.19
C ASN A 23 -3.53 17.24 6.34
N THR A 24 -4.83 17.42 6.09
CA THR A 24 -5.82 17.79 7.12
C THR A 24 -6.72 16.60 7.51
N PRO A 25 -6.83 16.22 8.81
CA PRO A 25 -6.11 16.76 9.96
C PRO A 25 -4.65 16.27 10.02
N PRO A 26 -3.73 17.06 10.64
CA PRO A 26 -2.29 16.79 10.65
C PRO A 26 -1.90 15.48 11.36
N SER A 27 -2.77 14.94 12.22
CA SER A 27 -2.57 13.68 12.94
C SER A 27 -2.51 12.44 12.04
N ASN A 28 -2.95 12.54 10.77
CA ASN A 28 -2.86 11.44 9.82
C ASN A 28 -1.41 11.07 9.47
N ARG A 29 -0.46 12.00 9.56
CA ARG A 29 0.95 11.69 9.29
C ARG A 29 1.53 10.73 10.33
N ALA A 30 1.03 10.79 11.57
CA ALA A 30 1.49 9.97 12.67
C ALA A 30 1.16 8.48 12.53
N THR A 31 0.19 8.17 11.68
CA THR A 31 -0.24 6.83 11.37
C THR A 31 0.06 6.50 9.92
N THR A 32 1.12 7.00 9.27
CA THR A 32 1.49 6.49 7.93
C THR A 32 3.00 6.31 7.76
N THR A 33 3.46 5.26 7.05
CA THR A 33 4.87 5.21 6.64
C THR A 33 5.08 6.21 5.53
N ALA A 34 6.14 7.04 5.55
CA ALA A 34 6.27 8.13 4.57
C ALA A 34 6.14 7.70 3.10
N ALA A 35 6.68 6.53 2.71
CA ALA A 35 6.50 6.03 1.35
C ALA A 35 5.01 5.88 0.98
N ARG A 36 4.21 5.25 1.85
CA ARG A 36 2.77 5.10 1.64
C ARG A 36 2.04 6.43 1.68
N TYR A 37 2.42 7.30 2.60
CA TYR A 37 1.87 8.64 2.71
C TYR A 37 2.06 9.41 1.40
N TYR A 38 3.30 9.52 0.93
CA TYR A 38 3.60 10.25 -0.29
C TYR A 38 3.07 9.55 -1.53
N THR A 39 2.96 8.21 -1.56
CA THR A 39 2.27 7.52 -2.65
C THR A 39 0.78 7.84 -2.68
N ALA A 40 0.09 7.74 -1.55
CA ALA A 40 -1.34 8.06 -1.47
C ALA A 40 -1.60 9.54 -1.75
N ALA A 41 -0.75 10.42 -1.20
CA ALA A 41 -0.77 11.85 -1.50
C ALA A 41 -0.54 12.09 -2.99
N ALA A 42 0.48 11.49 -3.60
CA ALA A 42 0.76 11.63 -5.02
C ALA A 42 -0.42 11.18 -5.89
N VAL A 43 -1.04 10.03 -5.59
CA VAL A 43 -2.24 9.57 -6.32
C VAL A 43 -3.39 10.56 -6.15
N TYR A 44 -3.62 11.07 -4.94
CA TYR A 44 -4.63 12.09 -4.67
C TYR A 44 -4.36 13.39 -5.46
N LEU A 45 -3.11 13.87 -5.45
CA LEU A 45 -2.65 15.02 -6.24
C LEU A 45 -2.87 14.80 -7.74
N MET A 46 -2.55 13.61 -8.24
CA MET A 46 -2.74 13.26 -9.65
C MET A 46 -4.21 13.23 -10.04
N ILE A 47 -5.12 12.80 -9.17
CA ILE A 47 -6.57 12.87 -9.42
C ILE A 47 -7.02 14.32 -9.56
N TYR A 48 -6.54 15.22 -8.70
CA TYR A 48 -6.85 16.65 -8.78
C TYR A 48 -6.26 17.30 -10.03
N LEU A 49 -5.03 16.95 -10.38
CA LEU A 49 -4.38 17.42 -11.60
C LEU A 49 -5.11 16.90 -12.86
N LEU A 50 -5.55 15.65 -12.84
CA LEU A 50 -6.38 15.08 -13.90
C LEU A 50 -7.70 15.84 -13.99
N ALA A 51 -8.40 16.05 -12.87
CA ALA A 51 -9.63 16.84 -12.82
C ALA A 51 -9.41 18.27 -13.37
N TYR A 52 -8.27 18.89 -13.08
CA TYR A 52 -7.92 20.20 -13.63
C TYR A 52 -7.79 20.17 -15.15
N PHE A 53 -7.04 19.21 -15.69
CA PHE A 53 -6.95 19.05 -17.14
C PHE A 53 -8.30 18.73 -17.77
N LEU A 54 -9.14 17.93 -17.10
CA LEU A 54 -10.51 17.70 -17.57
C LEU A 54 -11.28 19.01 -17.67
N LEU A 55 -11.25 19.89 -16.67
CA LEU A 55 -11.93 21.19 -16.76
C LEU A 55 -11.33 22.11 -17.83
N LEU A 56 -10.01 22.06 -18.03
CA LEU A 56 -9.32 22.86 -19.03
C LEU A 56 -9.75 22.48 -20.46
N TYR A 57 -9.79 21.18 -20.75
CA TYR A 57 -10.09 20.67 -22.08
C TYR A 57 -11.59 20.49 -22.33
N TYR A 58 -12.41 20.33 -21.29
CA TYR A 58 -13.86 20.17 -21.38
C TYR A 58 -14.61 21.41 -20.88
N GLN A 59 -14.74 22.41 -21.76
CA GLN A 59 -15.46 23.65 -21.47
C GLN A 59 -16.93 23.39 -21.08
N ASP A 60 -17.58 22.37 -21.63
CA ASP A 60 -18.95 22.04 -21.27
C ASP A 60 -19.07 21.51 -19.83
N LEU A 61 -18.10 20.71 -19.38
CA LEU A 61 -18.04 20.25 -17.99
C LEU A 61 -17.79 21.44 -17.05
N LEU A 62 -16.89 22.35 -17.45
CA LEU A 62 -16.64 23.59 -16.74
C LEU A 62 -17.91 24.45 -16.65
N ASN A 63 -18.62 24.63 -17.76
CA ASN A 63 -19.86 25.38 -17.85
C ASN A 63 -21.00 24.72 -17.05
N LEU A 64 -21.11 23.39 -17.09
CA LEU A 64 -22.07 22.63 -16.28
C LEU A 64 -21.79 22.82 -14.80
N LEU A 65 -20.52 22.74 -14.38
CA LEU A 65 -20.12 23.01 -13.00
C LEU A 65 -20.43 24.45 -12.60
N LEU A 66 -20.09 25.44 -13.42
CA LEU A 66 -20.42 26.84 -13.16
C LEU A 66 -21.94 27.07 -13.02
N LYS A 67 -22.75 26.42 -13.85
CA LYS A 67 -24.22 26.43 -13.76
C LYS A 67 -24.72 25.78 -12.47
N LEU A 68 -24.22 24.58 -12.13
CA LEU A 68 -24.58 23.86 -10.90
C LEU A 68 -24.23 24.66 -9.63
N LEU A 69 -23.15 25.45 -9.70
CA LEU A 69 -22.69 26.31 -8.61
C LEU A 69 -23.44 27.64 -8.54
N ASN A 70 -24.36 27.90 -9.48
CA ASN A 70 -25.05 29.16 -9.67
C ASN A 70 -24.07 30.36 -9.82
N GLN A 71 -22.88 30.09 -10.36
CA GLN A 71 -21.80 31.04 -10.58
C GLN A 71 -21.77 31.48 -12.06
N SER A 72 -22.91 31.92 -12.58
CA SER A 72 -23.05 32.38 -13.97
C SER A 72 -22.29 33.69 -14.26
N GLN A 73 -21.79 34.37 -13.22
CA GLN A 73 -21.10 35.65 -13.30
C GLN A 73 -19.57 35.55 -13.41
N PHE A 74 -18.98 34.35 -13.55
CA PHE A 74 -17.56 34.28 -13.87
C PHE A 74 -17.31 34.98 -15.21
N ASP A 75 -16.50 36.04 -15.14
CA ASP A 75 -16.21 36.86 -16.30
C ASP A 75 -15.61 35.98 -17.39
N ARG A 76 -16.28 35.94 -18.56
CA ARG A 76 -15.85 35.14 -19.71
C ARG A 76 -14.50 35.61 -20.26
N SER A 77 -14.02 36.77 -19.80
CA SER A 77 -12.68 37.29 -20.08
C SER A 77 -11.56 36.45 -19.46
N LEU A 78 -11.83 35.66 -18.41
CA LEU A 78 -10.82 34.86 -17.75
C LEU A 78 -10.50 33.58 -18.54
N PRO A 79 -9.21 33.23 -18.73
CA PRO A 79 -8.84 31.96 -19.33
C PRO A 79 -9.41 30.78 -18.53
N ALA A 80 -9.93 29.77 -19.22
CA ALA A 80 -10.51 28.58 -18.58
C ALA A 80 -9.53 27.85 -17.65
N SER A 81 -8.23 27.95 -17.91
CA SER A 81 -7.16 27.46 -17.04
C SER A 81 -7.14 28.11 -15.67
N VAL A 82 -7.50 29.38 -15.55
CA VAL A 82 -7.61 30.10 -14.28
C VAL A 82 -8.91 29.71 -13.58
N VAL A 83 -10.01 29.71 -14.31
CA VAL A 83 -11.34 29.39 -13.76
C VAL A 83 -11.38 27.96 -13.23
N GLY A 84 -10.86 26.98 -13.98
CA GLY A 84 -10.77 25.58 -13.55
C GLY A 84 -9.90 25.40 -12.31
N ALA A 85 -8.80 26.14 -12.20
CA ALA A 85 -7.93 26.10 -11.02
C ALA A 85 -8.66 26.64 -9.79
N ILE A 86 -9.29 27.81 -9.90
CA ILE A 86 -10.08 28.44 -8.82
C ILE A 86 -11.24 27.55 -8.39
N LEU A 87 -11.93 26.92 -9.34
CA LEU A 87 -13.04 26.02 -9.04
C LEU A 87 -12.59 24.85 -8.18
N LEU A 88 -11.56 24.12 -8.61
CA LEU A 88 -11.03 22.96 -7.88
C LEU A 88 -10.40 23.34 -6.54
N SER A 89 -9.71 24.48 -6.51
CA SER A 89 -8.98 24.94 -5.32
C SER A 89 -9.92 25.54 -4.28
N SER A 90 -10.92 26.33 -4.66
CA SER A 90 -11.57 27.24 -3.70
C SER A 90 -13.08 27.03 -3.59
N ILE A 91 -13.74 26.65 -4.68
CA ILE A 91 -15.22 26.66 -4.77
C ILE A 91 -15.83 25.28 -4.60
N LEU A 92 -15.41 24.30 -5.42
CA LEU A 92 -15.85 22.90 -5.37
C LEU A 92 -15.83 22.24 -3.97
N PRO A 93 -14.84 22.49 -3.09
CA PRO A 93 -14.75 21.84 -1.77
C PRO A 93 -15.71 22.46 -0.74
N LYS A 94 -16.25 23.65 -1.01
CA LYS A 94 -17.25 24.30 -0.17
C LYS A 94 -18.68 23.88 -0.52
N VAL A 95 -18.86 23.19 -1.64
CA VAL A 95 -20.18 22.89 -2.19
C VAL A 95 -20.72 21.61 -1.57
N PRO A 96 -21.91 21.65 -0.94
CA PRO A 96 -22.52 20.47 -0.34
C PRO A 96 -22.77 19.42 -1.42
N GLY A 97 -22.23 18.21 -1.22
CA GLY A 97 -22.24 17.12 -2.22
C GLY A 97 -20.82 16.80 -2.71
N PHE A 98 -20.16 17.76 -3.36
CA PHE A 98 -18.76 17.60 -3.78
C PHE A 98 -17.81 17.52 -2.59
N SER A 99 -18.05 18.33 -1.55
CA SER A 99 -17.31 18.27 -0.29
C SER A 99 -17.39 16.89 0.36
N SER A 100 -18.55 16.22 0.29
CA SER A 100 -18.74 14.86 0.78
C SER A 100 -17.99 13.83 -0.07
N GLY A 101 -18.01 13.99 -1.40
CA GLY A 101 -17.25 13.14 -2.32
C GLY A 101 -15.74 13.27 -2.11
N ASP A 102 -15.24 14.50 -2.04
CA ASP A 102 -13.83 14.78 -1.73
C ASP A 102 -13.46 14.26 -0.34
N GLN A 103 -14.29 14.47 0.69
CA GLN A 103 -14.03 13.90 2.01
C GLN A 103 -13.98 12.38 1.99
N LYS A 104 -14.84 11.70 1.23
CA LYS A 104 -14.81 10.24 1.06
C LYS A 104 -13.53 9.81 0.34
N LEU A 105 -13.16 10.49 -0.75
CA LEU A 105 -11.95 10.19 -1.52
C LEU A 105 -10.69 10.42 -0.68
N ARG A 106 -10.63 11.56 0.02
CA ARG A 106 -9.58 11.91 0.95
C ARG A 106 -9.50 10.89 2.08
N ARG A 107 -10.61 10.55 2.74
CA ARG A 107 -10.65 9.50 3.78
C ARG A 107 -10.23 8.15 3.22
N PHE A 108 -10.62 7.81 1.99
CA PHE A 108 -10.18 6.59 1.35
C PHE A 108 -8.66 6.56 1.20
N PHE A 109 -8.04 7.59 0.62
CA PHE A 109 -6.57 7.65 0.48
C PHE A 109 -5.84 7.83 1.81
N GLN A 110 -6.42 8.57 2.76
CA GLN A 110 -5.90 8.68 4.11
C GLN A 110 -5.96 7.33 4.82
N ASN A 111 -7.06 6.56 4.72
CA ASN A 111 -7.18 5.21 5.26
C ASN A 111 -6.25 4.22 4.55
N LEU A 112 -6.05 4.41 3.24
CA LEU A 112 -5.12 3.62 2.44
C LEU A 112 -3.66 3.90 2.81
N ALA A 113 -3.38 5.16 3.16
CA ALA A 113 -2.12 5.56 3.74
C ALA A 113 -2.02 5.06 5.19
N ALA A 114 -3.14 5.05 5.92
CA ALA A 114 -3.24 4.83 7.35
C ALA A 114 -2.67 3.47 7.75
N ILE A 115 -1.95 3.53 8.85
CA ILE A 115 -1.24 2.47 9.52
C ILE A 115 -2.13 1.62 10.40
N PRO A 116 -3.42 1.85 10.75
CA PRO A 116 -4.01 1.13 11.88
C PRO A 116 -3.91 -0.39 11.69
N ILE A 117 -4.12 -0.91 10.47
CA ILE A 117 -3.89 -2.33 10.19
C ILE A 117 -2.41 -2.73 10.34
N GLN A 118 -1.46 -1.90 9.91
CA GLN A 118 -0.02 -2.16 10.07
C GLN A 118 0.52 -1.95 11.48
N ALA A 119 0.00 -0.99 12.24
CA ALA A 119 0.34 -0.78 13.65
C ALA A 119 -0.27 -1.90 14.47
N LEU A 120 -1.54 -2.24 14.27
CA LEU A 120 -2.16 -3.38 14.96
C LEU A 120 -1.45 -4.69 14.62
N ARG A 121 -1.06 -4.86 13.34
CA ARG A 121 -0.27 -6.00 12.93
C ARG A 121 1.13 -5.99 13.55
N LEU A 122 1.83 -4.86 13.50
CA LEU A 122 3.17 -4.75 14.08
C LEU A 122 3.12 -4.85 15.59
N SER A 123 2.11 -4.32 16.27
CA SER A 123 1.91 -4.44 17.71
C SER A 123 1.66 -5.88 18.09
N ARG A 124 0.91 -6.64 17.28
CA ARG A 124 0.75 -8.09 17.45
C ARG A 124 2.07 -8.83 17.21
N GLU A 125 2.81 -8.47 16.15
CA GLU A 125 4.15 -9.04 15.90
C GLU A 125 5.12 -8.73 17.05
N ILE A 126 5.08 -7.54 17.65
CA ILE A 126 5.89 -7.15 18.83
C ILE A 126 5.44 -7.91 20.08
N TYR A 127 4.13 -8.03 20.30
CA TYR A 127 3.56 -8.73 21.45
C TYR A 127 3.94 -10.21 21.47
N GLU A 128 3.91 -10.86 20.30
CA GLU A 128 4.28 -12.27 20.13
C GLU A 128 5.80 -12.49 20.00
N ALA A 129 6.60 -11.43 19.81
CA ALA A 129 8.04 -11.57 19.60
C ALA A 129 8.78 -11.95 20.90
N PRO A 130 9.80 -12.83 20.80
CA PRO A 130 10.73 -13.03 21.89
C PRO A 130 11.39 -11.70 22.26
N PHE A 131 11.55 -11.50 23.57
CA PHE A 131 12.05 -10.28 24.15
C PHE A 131 13.27 -10.59 25.01
N SER A 132 14.40 -9.98 24.67
CA SER A 132 15.66 -10.11 25.39
C SER A 132 16.19 -8.74 25.74
N VAL A 133 16.48 -8.51 27.01
CA VAL A 133 16.91 -7.20 27.50
C VAL A 133 18.38 -6.99 27.16
N PRO A 134 18.72 -5.91 26.41
CA PRO A 134 20.11 -5.56 26.13
C PRO A 134 20.92 -5.45 27.43
N VAL A 135 22.12 -6.02 27.47
CA VAL A 135 22.95 -6.10 28.68
C VAL A 135 23.19 -4.73 29.31
N GLU A 136 23.46 -3.73 28.46
CA GLU A 136 23.66 -2.32 28.84
C GLU A 136 22.45 -1.71 29.55
N PHE A 137 21.24 -2.21 29.27
CA PHE A 137 19.99 -1.68 29.83
C PHE A 137 19.58 -2.39 31.13
N ARG A 138 20.14 -3.57 31.43
CA ARG A 138 19.75 -4.39 32.59
C ARG A 138 19.96 -3.66 33.92
N GLN A 139 21.10 -2.98 34.07
CA GLN A 139 21.42 -2.28 35.32
C GLN A 139 20.43 -1.13 35.58
N ARG A 140 20.16 -0.30 34.57
CA ARG A 140 19.19 0.81 34.69
C ARG A 140 17.80 0.33 35.10
N VAL A 141 17.37 -0.82 34.58
CA VAL A 141 16.07 -1.42 34.92
C VAL A 141 16.07 -1.95 36.35
N ARG A 142 17.18 -2.57 36.80
CA ARG A 142 17.35 -2.99 38.20
C ARG A 142 17.26 -1.80 39.13
N ASP A 143 18.02 -0.74 38.87
CA ASP A 143 18.02 0.47 39.70
C ASP A 143 16.61 1.09 39.77
N HIS A 144 15.89 1.11 38.64
CA HIS A 144 14.52 1.62 38.59
C HIS A 144 13.54 0.78 39.42
N LEU A 145 13.59 -0.55 39.29
CA LEU A 145 12.70 -1.45 40.05
C LEU A 145 13.07 -1.51 41.54
N ALA A 146 14.36 -1.49 41.87
CA ALA A 146 14.83 -1.38 43.25
C ALA A 146 14.34 -0.07 43.89
N GLY A 147 14.42 1.05 43.17
CA GLY A 147 13.88 2.35 43.61
C GLY A 147 12.36 2.38 43.79
N LEU A 148 11.63 1.45 43.15
CA LEU A 148 10.20 1.25 43.38
C LEU A 148 9.91 0.32 44.56
N GLY A 149 10.93 -0.34 45.15
CA GLY A 149 10.81 -1.24 46.29
C GLY A 149 10.64 -2.72 45.91
N PHE A 150 11.08 -3.15 44.73
CA PHE A 150 11.16 -4.57 44.38
C PHE A 150 12.46 -5.19 44.88
N ASP A 151 12.42 -6.46 45.27
CA ASP A 151 13.59 -7.25 45.65
C ASP A 151 14.42 -7.62 44.40
N GLU A 152 15.74 -7.59 44.49
CA GLU A 152 16.63 -7.97 43.38
C GLU A 152 16.40 -9.41 42.94
N ALA A 153 16.05 -10.30 43.87
CA ALA A 153 15.76 -11.71 43.57
C ALA A 153 14.52 -11.88 42.67
N ASP A 154 13.61 -10.90 42.64
CA ASP A 154 12.42 -10.94 41.78
C ASP A 154 12.69 -10.45 40.35
N ILE A 155 13.86 -9.83 40.10
CA ILE A 155 14.23 -9.24 38.80
C ILE A 155 14.95 -10.27 37.93
N VAL A 156 14.18 -11.17 37.33
CA VAL A 156 14.70 -12.24 36.46
C VAL A 156 14.47 -11.91 34.98
N PHE A 157 15.55 -11.80 34.21
CA PHE A 157 15.52 -11.41 32.79
C PHE A 157 15.25 -12.57 31.81
N GLU A 158 15.43 -13.82 32.23
CA GLU A 158 15.46 -14.99 31.32
C GLU A 158 14.20 -15.89 31.40
N GLN A 159 13.27 -15.60 32.31
CA GLN A 159 12.03 -16.36 32.42
C GLN A 159 11.03 -15.98 31.32
N GLN A 160 10.54 -17.00 30.60
CA GLN A 160 9.43 -16.85 29.67
C GLN A 160 8.10 -17.13 30.39
N ASP A 161 7.13 -16.24 30.22
CA ASP A 161 5.69 -16.41 30.55
C ASP A 161 5.23 -16.28 32.02
N SER A 162 6.09 -15.76 32.92
CA SER A 162 5.72 -15.41 34.30
C SER A 162 5.16 -13.97 34.41
N ALA A 163 4.30 -13.70 35.41
CA ALA A 163 3.83 -12.33 35.65
C ALA A 163 4.98 -11.36 36.00
N LYS A 164 6.06 -11.88 36.61
CA LYS A 164 7.33 -11.16 36.84
C LYS A 164 7.95 -10.74 35.50
N SER A 165 8.06 -11.67 34.55
CA SER A 165 8.60 -11.37 33.21
C SER A 165 7.75 -10.33 32.46
N LEU A 166 6.42 -10.41 32.57
CA LEU A 166 5.50 -9.49 31.92
C LEU A 166 5.59 -8.07 32.52
N TRP A 167 5.67 -7.98 33.85
CA TRP A 167 5.90 -6.73 34.56
C TRP A 167 7.24 -6.09 34.16
N LEU A 168 8.30 -6.90 34.08
CA LEU A 168 9.62 -6.45 33.64
C LEU A 168 9.58 -5.91 32.20
N LYS A 169 8.89 -6.59 31.27
CA LYS A 169 8.68 -6.11 29.90
C LYS A 169 7.97 -4.74 29.87
N ASN A 170 6.93 -4.57 30.67
CA ASN A 170 6.22 -3.30 30.82
C ASN A 170 7.13 -2.18 31.31
N ALA A 171 7.91 -2.43 32.37
CA ALA A 171 8.85 -1.46 32.92
C ALA A 171 9.88 -1.03 31.87
N ILE A 172 10.47 -1.99 31.14
CA ILE A 172 11.49 -1.71 30.12
C ILE A 172 10.92 -0.90 28.98
N LEU A 173 9.77 -1.31 28.42
CA LEU A 173 9.11 -0.57 27.35
C LEU A 173 8.78 0.85 27.78
N LEU A 174 8.27 1.03 29.00
CA LEU A 174 7.91 2.35 29.50
C LEU A 174 9.14 3.26 29.66
N ILE A 175 10.25 2.75 30.19
CA ILE A 175 11.50 3.53 30.30
C ILE A 175 11.99 3.91 28.90
N GLN A 176 12.04 2.96 27.96
CA GLN A 176 12.48 3.26 26.59
C GLN A 176 11.57 4.26 25.86
N LEU A 177 10.26 4.21 26.09
CA LEU A 177 9.31 5.18 25.55
C LEU A 177 9.45 6.57 26.18
N LYS A 178 9.90 6.67 27.43
CA LYS A 178 10.26 7.96 28.04
C LYS A 178 11.53 8.53 27.43
N ASP A 179 12.55 7.69 27.22
CA ASP A 179 13.81 8.08 26.57
C ASP A 179 13.60 8.59 25.14
N TRP A 180 12.54 8.14 24.46
CA TRP A 180 12.15 8.67 23.14
C TRP A 180 11.81 10.17 23.15
N GLY A 181 11.39 10.72 24.30
CA GLY A 181 11.18 12.16 24.44
C GLY A 181 12.46 12.97 24.22
N GLU A 182 13.61 12.42 24.60
CA GLU A 182 14.93 13.04 24.48
C GLU A 182 15.57 12.80 23.11
N GLN A 183 15.18 11.73 22.42
CA GLN A 183 15.72 11.42 21.09
C GLN A 183 15.10 12.33 20.03
N ALA A 184 15.96 13.06 19.29
CA ALA A 184 15.54 13.99 18.23
C ALA A 184 14.51 13.38 17.25
N ASN A 185 14.70 12.11 16.87
CA ASN A 185 13.85 11.39 15.92
C ASN A 185 12.43 11.05 16.44
N PHE A 186 12.25 10.93 17.76
CA PHE A 186 10.98 10.50 18.37
C PHE A 186 10.32 11.62 19.18
N SER A 187 11.04 12.69 19.49
CA SER A 187 10.56 13.84 20.27
C SER A 187 9.23 14.41 19.76
N GLU A 188 9.06 14.58 18.45
CA GLU A 188 7.82 15.07 17.85
C GLU A 188 6.64 14.10 18.06
N PHE A 189 6.89 12.79 17.94
CA PHE A 189 5.88 11.77 18.23
C PHE A 189 5.47 11.78 19.70
N CYS A 190 6.44 11.86 20.61
CA CYS A 190 6.16 11.91 22.05
C CYS A 190 5.41 13.18 22.44
N LYS A 191 5.72 14.33 21.82
CA LYS A 191 4.95 15.58 22.01
C LYS A 191 3.49 15.44 21.57
N GLU A 192 3.26 14.88 20.38
CA GLU A 192 1.90 14.67 19.85
C GLU A 192 1.08 13.68 20.69
N ARG A 193 1.74 12.65 21.24
CA ARG A 193 1.09 11.57 22.02
C ARG A 193 1.34 11.66 23.53
N ASN A 194 1.74 12.83 24.02
CA ASN A 194 2.14 13.01 25.42
C ASN A 194 1.04 12.61 26.41
N GLU A 195 -0.21 12.99 26.14
CA GLU A 195 -1.36 12.60 26.98
C GLU A 195 -1.56 11.08 27.04
N HIS A 196 -1.28 10.37 25.95
CA HIS A 196 -1.38 8.91 25.94
C HIS A 196 -0.24 8.27 26.74
N LEU A 197 0.99 8.75 26.56
CA LEU A 197 2.14 8.29 27.32
C LEU A 197 1.99 8.56 28.83
N LYS A 198 1.45 9.72 29.20
CA LYS A 198 1.14 10.09 30.58
C LYS A 198 0.13 9.14 31.21
N ARG A 199 -0.99 8.85 30.51
CA ARG A 199 -2.00 7.88 30.96
C ARG A 199 -1.42 6.48 31.18
N LEU A 200 -0.57 5.99 30.27
CA LEU A 200 0.10 4.69 30.44
C LEU A 200 1.06 4.69 31.63
N THR A 201 1.78 5.79 31.84
CA THR A 201 2.68 5.96 33.00
C THR A 201 1.91 5.95 34.32
N GLU A 202 0.79 6.67 34.40
CA GLU A 202 -0.09 6.69 35.57
C GLU A 202 -0.69 5.31 35.85
N ARG A 203 -1.11 4.58 34.80
CA ARG A 203 -1.62 3.21 34.93
C ARG A 203 -0.53 2.25 35.43
N TYR A 204 0.69 2.36 34.91
CA TYR A 204 1.84 1.60 35.40
C TYR A 204 2.08 1.88 36.89
N GLN A 205 2.13 3.15 37.31
CA GLN A 205 2.32 3.53 38.72
C GLN A 205 1.23 2.96 39.64
N LYS A 206 -0.03 2.97 39.22
CA LYS A 206 -1.15 2.37 39.98
C LYS A 206 -0.99 0.85 40.13
N LEU A 207 -0.48 0.17 39.11
CA LEU A 207 -0.27 -1.28 39.14
C LEU A 207 0.98 -1.70 39.93
N THR A 208 1.92 -0.79 40.19
CA THR A 208 3.15 -1.09 40.93
C THR A 208 2.88 -1.69 42.31
N GLY A 209 1.99 -1.09 43.11
CA GLY A 209 1.66 -1.63 44.43
C GLY A 209 1.00 -3.01 44.36
N MET A 210 0.18 -3.25 43.33
CA MET A 210 -0.43 -4.56 43.09
C MET A 210 0.64 -5.60 42.72
N ALA A 211 1.61 -5.24 41.90
CA ALA A 211 2.72 -6.09 41.50
C ALA A 211 3.60 -6.50 42.70
N GLN A 212 3.93 -5.55 43.58
CA GLN A 212 4.71 -5.81 44.80
C GLN A 212 4.01 -6.80 45.71
N ASN A 213 2.73 -6.57 46.01
CA ASN A 213 1.93 -7.47 46.83
C ASN A 213 1.84 -8.87 46.20
N CYS A 214 1.68 -8.93 44.87
CA CYS A 214 1.63 -10.17 44.13
C CYS A 214 2.94 -10.97 44.27
N PHE A 215 4.10 -10.33 44.12
CA PHE A 215 5.39 -11.02 44.20
C PHE A 215 5.71 -11.47 45.63
N ASN A 216 5.35 -10.67 46.63
CA ASN A 216 5.49 -11.04 48.04
C ASN A 216 4.62 -12.25 48.40
N MET A 217 3.34 -12.24 48.02
CA MET A 217 2.43 -13.37 48.27
C MET A 217 2.89 -14.66 47.58
N VAL A 218 3.36 -14.58 46.33
CA VAL A 218 3.88 -15.76 45.61
C VAL A 218 5.12 -16.34 46.30
N ARG A 219 5.99 -15.48 46.83
CA ARG A 219 7.18 -15.88 47.58
C ARG A 219 6.84 -16.54 48.91
N GLU A 220 5.89 -15.99 49.67
CA GLU A 220 5.44 -16.54 50.95
C GLU A 220 4.72 -17.88 50.78
N VAL A 221 3.85 -18.00 49.77
CA VAL A 221 3.07 -19.23 49.53
C VAL A 221 3.91 -20.32 48.87
N GLY A 222 4.85 -19.96 47.98
CA GLY A 222 5.72 -20.92 47.29
C GLY A 222 6.70 -21.67 48.21
N GLY A 223 6.91 -21.18 49.43
CA GLY A 223 7.75 -21.84 50.44
C GLY A 223 7.02 -22.88 51.31
N HIS A 224 5.69 -23.00 51.21
CA HIS A 224 4.88 -23.86 52.07
C HIS A 224 4.13 -24.95 51.30
N ASP A 225 3.99 -26.13 51.93
CA ASP A 225 3.43 -27.33 51.32
C ASP A 225 1.98 -27.12 50.83
N THR A 226 1.66 -27.71 49.68
CA THR A 226 0.59 -27.39 48.71
C THR A 226 -0.88 -27.54 49.17
N ARG A 227 -1.20 -27.44 50.47
CA ARG A 227 -2.56 -27.60 51.01
C ARG A 227 -3.05 -26.41 51.85
N HIS A 228 -2.56 -25.21 51.58
CA HIS A 228 -2.99 -24.02 52.31
C HIS A 228 -4.33 -23.45 51.78
N PRO A 229 -5.32 -23.15 52.64
CA PRO A 229 -6.60 -22.57 52.24
C PRO A 229 -6.48 -21.19 51.55
N MET A 230 -5.32 -20.54 51.63
CA MET A 230 -5.00 -19.26 50.99
C MET A 230 -4.59 -19.39 49.51
N GLU A 231 -4.38 -20.59 48.99
CA GLU A 231 -3.87 -20.79 47.63
C GLU A 231 -4.85 -20.28 46.54
N VAL A 232 -6.15 -20.47 46.75
CA VAL A 232 -7.18 -20.08 45.78
C VAL A 232 -7.32 -18.54 45.65
N PRO A 233 -7.42 -17.76 46.75
CA PRO A 233 -7.38 -16.30 46.70
C PRO A 233 -6.11 -15.74 46.04
N VAL A 234 -4.94 -16.31 46.36
CA VAL A 234 -3.65 -15.86 45.82
C VAL A 234 -3.57 -16.13 44.32
N LYS A 235 -4.00 -17.31 43.84
CA LYS A 235 -4.10 -17.61 42.40
C LYS A 235 -5.03 -16.65 41.68
N LYS A 236 -6.18 -16.31 42.27
CA LYS A 236 -7.13 -15.35 41.67
C LYS A 236 -6.56 -13.93 41.61
N PHE A 237 -5.89 -13.48 42.66
CA PHE A 237 -5.21 -12.18 42.68
C PHE A 237 -4.08 -12.12 41.64
N TYR A 238 -3.27 -13.18 41.55
CA TYR A 238 -2.21 -13.33 40.56
C TYR A 238 -2.75 -13.29 39.12
N ALA A 239 -3.85 -14.01 38.85
CA ALA A 239 -4.49 -14.00 37.53
C ALA A 239 -4.99 -12.60 37.14
N ASN A 240 -5.66 -11.90 38.06
CA ASN A 240 -6.14 -10.53 37.84
C ASN A 240 -4.97 -9.55 37.60
N PHE A 241 -3.88 -9.68 38.36
CA PHE A 241 -2.67 -8.90 38.12
C PHE A 241 -2.06 -9.20 36.74
N LYS A 242 -1.94 -10.49 36.37
CA LYS A 242 -1.39 -10.91 35.06
C LYS A 242 -2.23 -10.34 33.91
N GLU A 243 -3.56 -10.36 34.01
CA GLU A 243 -4.47 -9.78 33.02
C GLU A 243 -4.26 -8.27 32.86
N GLN A 244 -4.26 -7.51 33.97
CA GLN A 244 -4.05 -6.07 33.91
C GLN A 244 -2.65 -5.67 33.41
N ALA A 245 -1.64 -6.46 33.74
CA ALA A 245 -0.29 -6.29 33.22
C ALA A 245 -0.19 -6.63 31.72
N ASP A 246 -0.94 -7.62 31.24
CA ASP A 246 -1.01 -7.99 29.81
C ASP A 246 -1.69 -6.88 29.00
N ASP A 247 -2.80 -6.34 29.50
CA ASP A 247 -3.49 -5.22 28.86
C ASP A 247 -2.59 -3.98 28.73
N LEU A 248 -1.86 -3.64 29.80
CA LEU A 248 -0.88 -2.56 29.75
C LEU A 248 0.22 -2.85 28.72
N PHE A 249 0.69 -4.10 28.64
CA PHE A 249 1.71 -4.50 27.67
C PHE A 249 1.21 -4.38 26.24
N ARG A 250 -0.03 -4.77 25.96
CA ARG A 250 -0.66 -4.60 24.63
C ARG A 250 -0.73 -3.15 24.23
N GLU A 251 -1.14 -2.26 25.14
CA GLU A 251 -1.21 -0.82 24.88
C GLU A 251 0.18 -0.20 24.63
N LEU A 252 1.19 -0.61 25.41
CA LEU A 252 2.58 -0.19 25.20
C LEU A 252 3.13 -0.70 23.86
N CYS A 253 2.85 -1.94 23.48
CA CYS A 253 3.21 -2.50 22.17
C CYS A 253 2.53 -1.72 21.03
N GLN A 254 1.26 -1.35 21.21
CA GLN A 254 0.54 -0.53 20.24
C GLN A 254 1.16 0.85 20.09
N LEU A 255 1.47 1.54 21.18
CA LEU A 255 2.12 2.86 21.14
C LEU A 255 3.52 2.76 20.51
N THR A 256 4.28 1.74 20.87
CA THR A 256 5.62 1.45 20.30
C THR A 256 5.53 1.21 18.79
N SER A 257 4.56 0.41 18.34
CA SER A 257 4.35 0.14 16.91
C SER A 257 4.04 1.41 16.12
N GLN A 258 3.22 2.30 16.68
CA GLN A 258 2.86 3.59 16.08
C GLN A 258 4.08 4.51 15.99
N GLY A 259 4.83 4.66 17.08
CA GLY A 259 6.02 5.50 17.13
C GLY A 259 7.10 5.04 16.15
N ILE A 260 7.38 3.73 16.10
CA ILE A 260 8.37 3.17 15.18
C ILE A 260 7.94 3.32 13.73
N LEU A 261 6.67 3.07 13.40
CA LEU A 261 6.20 3.24 12.03
C LEU A 261 6.17 4.70 11.58
N LYS A 262 5.91 5.65 12.49
CA LYS A 262 5.97 7.10 12.21
C LYS A 262 7.40 7.57 12.02
N CYS A 263 8.28 7.26 12.96
CA CYS A 263 9.63 7.83 13.01
C CYS A 263 10.64 7.09 12.12
N ARG A 264 10.36 5.85 11.71
CA ARG A 264 11.29 5.03 10.89
C ARG A 264 10.67 4.62 9.57
N LEU A 265 11.22 5.17 8.49
CA LEU A 265 10.70 4.97 7.13
C LEU A 265 10.95 3.56 6.61
N THR A 266 12.18 3.08 6.77
CA THR A 266 12.60 1.81 6.15
C THR A 266 12.28 0.61 7.06
N ARG A 267 12.02 -0.56 6.46
CA ARG A 267 11.81 -1.79 7.23
C ARG A 267 13.05 -2.14 8.05
N GLY A 268 14.24 -1.98 7.48
CA GLY A 268 15.50 -2.25 8.17
C GLY A 268 15.74 -1.33 9.37
N SER A 269 15.39 -0.04 9.29
CA SER A 269 15.47 0.87 10.43
C SER A 269 14.43 0.57 11.51
N ARG A 270 13.22 0.12 11.11
CA ARG A 270 12.18 -0.32 12.05
C ARG A 270 12.62 -1.56 12.82
N TYR A 271 13.13 -2.55 12.09
CA TYR A 271 13.67 -3.78 12.68
C TYR A 271 14.84 -3.50 13.61
N ARG A 272 15.81 -2.67 13.18
CA ARG A 272 16.92 -2.25 14.04
C ARG A 272 16.43 -1.53 15.30
N SER A 273 15.44 -0.65 15.18
CA SER A 273 14.88 0.03 16.36
C SER A 273 14.22 -0.97 17.32
N LEU A 274 13.43 -1.92 16.81
CA LEU A 274 12.81 -2.97 17.62
C LEU A 274 13.84 -3.92 18.25
N LYS A 275 14.88 -4.28 17.51
CA LYS A 275 16.00 -5.08 18.01
C LYS A 275 16.76 -4.35 19.12
N ASN A 276 17.00 -3.05 18.98
CA ASN A 276 17.63 -2.24 20.02
C ASN A 276 16.76 -2.12 21.28
N MET A 277 15.43 -2.23 21.13
CA MET A 277 14.49 -2.28 22.25
C MET A 277 14.44 -3.65 22.95
N GLY A 278 15.04 -4.68 22.33
CA GLY A 278 15.08 -6.04 22.85
C GLY A 278 14.17 -7.04 22.14
N PHE A 279 13.40 -6.60 21.13
CA PHE A 279 12.52 -7.50 20.37
C PHE A 279 13.26 -8.19 19.23
N THR A 280 13.22 -9.51 19.23
CA THR A 280 13.69 -10.32 18.09
C THR A 280 12.50 -10.71 17.24
N LEU A 281 12.10 -9.84 16.32
CA LEU A 281 11.02 -10.17 15.38
C LEU A 281 11.52 -11.24 14.41
N SER A 282 10.73 -12.30 14.23
CA SER A 282 10.88 -13.18 13.09
C SER A 282 10.57 -12.34 11.85
N GLU A 283 11.51 -12.25 10.90
CA GLU A 283 11.33 -11.44 9.68
C GLU A 283 10.19 -11.93 8.76
N GLY A 284 9.41 -12.90 9.21
CA GLY A 284 8.68 -13.81 8.37
C GLY A 284 7.27 -14.15 8.80
N ALA A 285 6.34 -13.37 8.25
CA ALA A 285 4.97 -13.82 7.99
C ALA A 285 4.30 -12.86 6.99
N ARG A 286 4.83 -12.69 5.78
CA ARG A 286 4.02 -12.06 4.70
C ARG A 286 3.94 -12.98 3.49
N SER A 287 2.69 -13.22 3.10
CA SER A 287 2.29 -13.88 1.86
C SER A 287 2.96 -13.24 0.66
N ALA A 288 3.40 -14.07 -0.28
CA ALA A 288 4.13 -13.73 -1.49
C ALA A 288 3.32 -12.97 -2.56
N THR A 289 2.19 -12.39 -2.20
CA THR A 289 1.34 -11.64 -3.13
C THR A 289 1.84 -10.20 -3.28
N LEU A 290 1.72 -9.67 -4.50
CA LEU A 290 1.81 -8.22 -4.75
C LEU A 290 0.93 -7.51 -3.72
N SER A 291 1.52 -6.58 -2.97
CA SER A 291 0.73 -5.84 -1.99
C SER A 291 -0.36 -5.03 -2.72
N ILE A 292 -1.53 -4.89 -2.12
CA ILE A 292 -2.62 -4.06 -2.67
C ILE A 292 -2.13 -2.66 -3.06
N HIS A 293 -1.19 -2.10 -2.29
CA HIS A 293 -0.57 -0.81 -2.60
C HIS A 293 0.28 -0.81 -3.87
N GLN A 294 1.04 -1.88 -4.14
CA GLN A 294 1.80 -2.02 -5.38
C GLN A 294 0.85 -2.11 -6.57
N PHE A 295 -0.24 -2.87 -6.44
CA PHE A 295 -1.26 -2.95 -7.48
C PHE A 295 -1.92 -1.59 -7.73
N LEU A 296 -2.33 -0.87 -6.69
CA LEU A 296 -2.93 0.45 -6.82
C LEU A 296 -1.97 1.50 -7.38
N LEU A 297 -0.70 1.44 -6.99
CA LEU A 297 0.35 2.30 -7.56
C LEU A 297 0.49 2.03 -9.05
N LEU A 298 0.53 0.76 -9.46
CA LEU A 298 0.60 0.38 -10.87
C LEU A 298 -0.63 0.86 -11.64
N PHE A 299 -1.83 0.60 -11.10
CA PHE A 299 -3.08 1.05 -11.68
C PHE A 299 -3.10 2.57 -11.85
N GLY A 300 -2.77 3.33 -10.80
CA GLY A 300 -2.73 4.80 -10.84
C GLY A 300 -1.70 5.33 -11.84
N LEU A 301 -0.51 4.72 -11.92
CA LEU A 301 0.52 5.11 -12.88
C LEU A 301 0.05 4.89 -14.33
N LEU A 302 -0.55 3.74 -14.62
CA LEU A 302 -1.10 3.41 -15.94
C LEU A 302 -2.29 4.32 -16.29
N MET A 303 -3.16 4.62 -15.33
CA MET A 303 -4.27 5.57 -15.50
C MET A 303 -3.77 6.93 -15.96
N VAL A 304 -2.80 7.51 -15.25
CA VAL A 304 -2.21 8.79 -15.63
C VAL A 304 -1.63 8.72 -17.05
N LEU A 305 -0.85 7.68 -17.32
CA LEU A 305 -0.15 7.55 -18.59
C LEU A 305 -1.12 7.47 -19.78
N ILE A 306 -2.16 6.66 -19.65
CA ILE A 306 -3.15 6.45 -20.70
C ILE A 306 -4.09 7.66 -20.81
N SER A 307 -4.52 8.27 -19.69
CA SER A 307 -5.37 9.46 -19.74
C SER A 307 -4.68 10.67 -20.36
N VAL A 308 -3.41 10.93 -20.01
CA VAL A 308 -2.60 11.98 -20.67
C VAL A 308 -2.51 11.72 -22.17
N ASN A 309 -2.36 10.45 -22.55
CA ASN A 309 -2.30 10.07 -23.94
C ASN A 309 -3.60 10.38 -24.70
N PHE A 310 -4.76 10.00 -24.14
CA PHE A 310 -6.05 10.30 -24.75
C PHE A 310 -6.31 11.81 -24.89
N ILE A 311 -5.93 12.59 -23.88
CA ILE A 311 -6.08 14.05 -23.90
C ILE A 311 -5.24 14.70 -25.01
N ILE A 312 -3.99 14.26 -25.18
CA ILE A 312 -3.08 14.85 -26.18
C ILE A 312 -3.46 14.41 -27.60
N LEU A 313 -3.92 13.18 -27.79
CA LEU A 313 -3.98 12.55 -29.11
C LEU A 313 -5.37 12.49 -29.74
N PHE A 314 -6.43 12.64 -28.94
CA PHE A 314 -7.80 12.68 -29.43
C PHE A 314 -8.47 13.99 -29.02
N PRO A 315 -7.92 15.16 -29.43
CA PRO A 315 -8.49 16.46 -29.08
C PRO A 315 -9.89 16.67 -29.68
N THR A 316 -10.25 15.92 -30.73
CA THR A 316 -11.52 16.03 -31.46
C THR A 316 -12.63 15.13 -30.91
N TRP A 317 -12.35 14.30 -29.89
CA TRP A 317 -13.41 13.51 -29.25
C TRP A 317 -14.19 14.38 -28.27
N ASP A 318 -15.33 14.89 -28.76
CA ASP A 318 -16.27 15.82 -28.12
C ASP A 318 -16.82 15.42 -26.73
N ARG A 319 -16.41 14.29 -26.13
CA ARG A 319 -16.86 13.86 -24.80
C ARG A 319 -15.74 13.24 -23.98
N GLY A 320 -15.16 14.04 -23.08
CA GLY A 320 -14.12 13.59 -22.15
C GLY A 320 -14.49 12.43 -21.26
N GLU A 321 -15.77 12.30 -20.96
CA GLU A 321 -16.30 11.16 -20.22
C GLU A 321 -16.01 9.83 -20.93
N LYS A 322 -16.17 9.79 -22.26
CA LYS A 322 -15.85 8.59 -23.05
C LYS A 322 -14.35 8.31 -23.05
N ALA A 323 -13.51 9.34 -23.18
CA ALA A 323 -12.07 9.20 -23.15
C ALA A 323 -11.56 8.66 -21.79
N LEU A 324 -12.12 9.15 -20.69
CA LEU A 324 -11.83 8.64 -19.34
C LEU A 324 -12.29 7.21 -19.14
N LEU A 325 -13.53 6.89 -19.54
CA LEU A 325 -14.07 5.53 -19.42
C LEU A 325 -13.26 4.54 -20.27
N MET A 326 -12.85 4.92 -21.48
CA MET A 326 -11.96 4.10 -22.30
C MET A 326 -10.57 3.97 -21.70
N SER A 327 -9.99 5.04 -21.16
CA SER A 327 -8.71 4.99 -20.43
C SER A 327 -8.80 4.00 -19.26
N PHE A 328 -9.86 4.11 -18.46
CA PHE A 328 -10.10 3.23 -17.32
C PHE A 328 -10.30 1.78 -17.74
N MET A 329 -11.04 1.54 -18.83
CA MET A 329 -11.21 0.21 -19.42
C MET A 329 -9.85 -0.39 -19.80
N ILE A 330 -9.03 0.32 -20.57
CA ILE A 330 -7.73 -0.16 -21.03
C ILE A 330 -6.81 -0.47 -19.85
N VAL A 331 -6.73 0.44 -18.86
CA VAL A 331 -5.90 0.26 -17.66
C VAL A 331 -6.38 -0.93 -16.83
N SER A 332 -7.69 -1.13 -16.73
CA SER A 332 -8.29 -2.28 -16.04
C SER A 332 -7.93 -3.60 -16.72
N VAL A 333 -7.95 -3.65 -18.07
CA VAL A 333 -7.53 -4.83 -18.83
C VAL A 333 -6.04 -5.16 -18.59
N TYR A 334 -5.14 -4.18 -18.67
CA TYR A 334 -3.72 -4.39 -18.39
C TYR A 334 -3.46 -4.80 -16.93
N SER A 335 -4.15 -4.17 -15.99
CA SER A 335 -4.02 -4.49 -14.56
C SER A 335 -4.54 -5.89 -14.25
N ALA A 336 -5.64 -6.31 -14.88
CA ALA A 336 -6.15 -7.67 -14.78
C ALA A 336 -5.17 -8.68 -15.37
N ALA A 337 -4.56 -8.39 -16.52
CA ALA A 337 -3.54 -9.25 -17.12
C ALA A 337 -2.33 -9.47 -16.19
N VAL A 338 -1.85 -8.40 -15.54
CA VAL A 338 -0.79 -8.47 -14.52
C VAL A 338 -1.23 -9.28 -13.30
N LEU A 339 -2.44 -9.02 -12.79
CA LEU A 339 -2.97 -9.70 -11.61
C LEU A 339 -3.16 -11.20 -11.86
N CYS A 340 -3.76 -11.59 -12.98
CA CYS A 340 -3.91 -12.98 -13.39
C CYS A 340 -2.55 -13.67 -13.48
N THR A 341 -1.56 -13.01 -14.09
CA THR A 341 -0.19 -13.55 -14.19
C THR A 341 0.40 -13.82 -12.81
N VAL A 342 0.33 -12.84 -11.91
CA VAL A 342 0.93 -12.98 -10.58
C VAL A 342 0.17 -13.98 -9.70
N LEU A 343 -1.16 -13.98 -9.72
CA LEU A 343 -1.98 -14.89 -8.92
C LEU A 343 -1.80 -16.34 -9.37
N LEU A 344 -1.83 -16.62 -10.67
CA LEU A 344 -1.65 -17.98 -11.19
C LEU A 344 -0.26 -18.49 -10.86
N LYS A 345 0.78 -17.66 -11.03
CA LYS A 345 2.14 -18.04 -10.64
C LYS A 345 2.32 -18.22 -9.14
N ASP A 346 1.66 -17.42 -8.32
CA ASP A 346 1.79 -17.53 -6.87
C ASP A 346 1.10 -18.81 -6.35
N LYS A 347 -0.13 -19.07 -6.82
CA LYS A 347 -0.99 -20.13 -6.28
C LYS A 347 -0.80 -21.50 -6.90
N LEU A 348 -0.37 -21.57 -8.16
CA LEU A 348 -0.26 -22.84 -8.88
C LEU A 348 1.22 -23.22 -9.05
N PRO A 349 1.72 -24.28 -8.38
CA PRO A 349 3.13 -24.66 -8.48
C PRO A 349 3.54 -25.04 -9.90
N GLY A 350 2.62 -25.61 -10.70
CA GLY A 350 2.86 -25.95 -12.11
C GLY A 350 3.05 -24.73 -13.04
N PHE A 351 2.80 -23.52 -12.55
CA PHE A 351 3.01 -22.28 -13.31
C PHE A 351 4.34 -21.59 -12.98
N GLN A 352 5.08 -22.13 -12.01
CA GLN A 352 6.41 -21.65 -11.64
C GLN A 352 7.47 -22.51 -12.32
N ARG A 353 8.52 -21.86 -12.82
CA ARG A 353 9.69 -22.57 -13.31
C ARG A 353 10.60 -22.97 -12.15
N SER A 354 10.90 -24.26 -12.01
CA SER A 354 11.96 -24.72 -11.11
C SER A 354 13.34 -24.56 -11.76
N PRO A 355 14.41 -24.32 -10.99
CA PRO A 355 15.77 -24.30 -11.53
C PRO A 355 16.09 -25.60 -12.28
N GLY A 356 16.60 -25.50 -13.50
CA GLY A 356 16.95 -26.65 -14.34
C GLY A 356 15.79 -27.29 -15.12
N GLN A 357 14.54 -26.88 -14.89
CA GLN A 357 13.41 -27.32 -15.71
C GLN A 357 13.27 -26.48 -16.99
N PHE A 358 12.74 -27.12 -18.03
CA PHE A 358 12.32 -26.46 -19.27
C PHE A 358 11.22 -25.43 -18.98
N PRO A 359 11.14 -24.35 -19.77
CA PRO A 359 10.10 -23.34 -19.59
C PRO A 359 8.71 -23.99 -19.76
N PRO A 360 7.77 -23.80 -18.81
CA PRO A 360 6.43 -24.37 -18.90
C PRO A 360 5.59 -23.57 -19.91
N CYS A 361 5.84 -23.78 -21.21
CA CYS A 361 5.17 -23.05 -22.30
C CYS A 361 3.64 -23.12 -22.19
N GLY A 362 3.09 -24.27 -21.81
CA GLY A 362 1.64 -24.43 -21.58
C GLY A 362 1.10 -23.54 -20.46
N ALA A 363 1.86 -23.35 -19.38
CA ALA A 363 1.47 -22.46 -18.28
C ALA A 363 1.48 -20.98 -18.71
N TYR A 364 2.45 -20.58 -19.55
CA TYR A 364 2.49 -19.22 -20.10
C TYR A 364 1.28 -18.96 -20.99
N LEU A 365 0.95 -19.89 -21.90
CA LEU A 365 -0.24 -19.80 -22.75
C LEU A 365 -1.52 -19.74 -21.92
N ALA A 366 -1.66 -20.59 -20.89
CA ALA A 366 -2.82 -20.58 -20.01
C ALA A 366 -3.00 -19.24 -19.28
N VAL A 367 -1.90 -18.63 -18.79
CA VAL A 367 -1.93 -17.28 -18.20
C VAL A 367 -2.44 -16.24 -19.21
N GLY A 368 -1.95 -16.31 -20.45
CA GLY A 368 -2.42 -15.44 -21.53
C GLY A 368 -3.93 -15.60 -21.79
N LEU A 369 -4.42 -16.84 -21.88
CA LEU A 369 -5.84 -17.12 -22.12
C LEU A 369 -6.74 -16.62 -20.99
N VAL A 370 -6.32 -16.79 -19.73
CA VAL A 370 -7.05 -16.25 -18.57
C VAL A 370 -7.07 -14.72 -18.61
N ALA A 371 -5.97 -14.07 -19.00
CA ALA A 371 -5.92 -12.62 -19.16
C ALA A 371 -6.85 -12.13 -20.28
N VAL A 372 -6.97 -12.86 -21.39
CA VAL A 372 -7.94 -12.57 -22.47
C VAL A 372 -9.37 -12.68 -21.96
N ALA A 373 -9.72 -13.77 -21.27
CA ALA A 373 -11.06 -13.95 -20.72
C ALA A 373 -11.44 -12.82 -19.76
N ALA A 374 -10.54 -12.44 -18.85
CA ALA A 374 -10.73 -11.30 -17.97
C ALA A 374 -10.87 -9.98 -18.75
N GLY A 375 -10.03 -9.77 -19.78
CA GLY A 375 -10.08 -8.59 -20.64
C GLY A 375 -11.41 -8.44 -21.39
N ILE A 376 -11.95 -9.54 -21.91
CA ILE A 376 -13.26 -9.58 -22.58
C ILE A 376 -14.36 -9.12 -21.62
N LEU A 377 -14.41 -9.69 -20.40
CA LEU A 377 -15.42 -9.34 -19.40
C LEU A 377 -15.35 -7.86 -19.00
N ILE A 378 -14.13 -7.35 -18.76
CA ILE A 378 -13.90 -5.94 -18.43
C ILE A 378 -14.34 -5.04 -19.60
N SER A 379 -13.94 -5.37 -20.83
CA SER A 379 -14.29 -4.56 -22.00
C SER A 379 -15.79 -4.50 -22.23
N LEU A 380 -16.49 -5.63 -22.13
CA LEU A 380 -17.95 -5.70 -22.25
C LEU A 380 -18.65 -4.90 -21.16
N PHE A 381 -18.19 -5.00 -19.92
CA PHE A 381 -18.73 -4.21 -18.81
C PHE A 381 -18.63 -2.71 -19.07
N PHE A 382 -17.43 -2.20 -19.42
CA PHE A 382 -17.24 -0.78 -19.69
C PHE A 382 -17.99 -0.29 -20.92
N LYS A 383 -18.01 -1.06 -22.02
CA LYS A 383 -18.80 -0.72 -23.20
C LYS A 383 -20.29 -0.69 -22.91
N THR A 384 -20.79 -1.65 -22.13
CA THR A 384 -22.20 -1.65 -21.70
C THR A 384 -22.53 -0.39 -20.91
N LEU A 385 -21.65 0.04 -20.00
CA LEU A 385 -21.82 1.31 -19.28
C LEU A 385 -21.82 2.53 -20.21
N ILE A 386 -20.89 2.58 -21.18
CA ILE A 386 -20.81 3.67 -22.17
C ILE A 386 -22.09 3.76 -23.01
N PHE A 387 -22.66 2.63 -23.42
CA PHE A 387 -23.91 2.61 -24.21
C PHE A 387 -25.16 2.81 -23.36
N PHE A 388 -25.14 2.37 -22.10
CA PHE A 388 -26.23 2.59 -21.16
C PHE A 388 -26.45 4.09 -20.88
N GLN A 389 -25.37 4.87 -20.81
CA GLN A 389 -25.44 6.34 -20.69
C GLN A 389 -26.07 7.03 -21.90
N ALA A 390 -26.23 6.34 -23.03
CA ALA A 390 -26.81 6.87 -24.26
C ALA A 390 -28.32 6.57 -24.41
N GLU A 391 -29.03 6.42 -23.29
CA GLU A 391 -30.50 6.19 -23.21
C GLU A 391 -31.01 4.86 -23.80
N LEU A 392 -30.11 3.90 -24.05
CA LEU A 392 -30.49 2.54 -24.47
C LEU A 392 -30.87 1.68 -23.27
N GLY A 393 -31.89 0.83 -23.41
CA GLY A 393 -32.24 -0.17 -22.40
C GLY A 393 -31.05 -1.10 -22.09
N GLY A 394 -30.99 -1.67 -20.88
CA GLY A 394 -29.82 -2.46 -20.43
C GLY A 394 -29.45 -3.64 -21.34
N THR A 395 -30.44 -4.32 -21.91
CA THR A 395 -30.24 -5.44 -22.86
C THR A 395 -29.71 -4.96 -24.21
N GLU A 396 -30.25 -3.86 -24.73
CA GLU A 396 -29.81 -3.27 -25.99
C GLU A 396 -28.38 -2.73 -25.89
N ALA A 397 -28.03 -2.11 -24.76
CA ALA A 397 -26.68 -1.65 -24.46
C ALA A 397 -25.68 -2.81 -24.47
N LEU A 398 -26.03 -3.97 -23.90
CA LEU A 398 -25.18 -5.17 -23.90
C LEU A 398 -25.02 -5.77 -25.30
N ILE A 399 -26.11 -5.87 -26.08
CA ILE A 399 -26.06 -6.37 -27.46
C ILE A 399 -25.16 -5.47 -28.31
N ARG A 400 -25.32 -4.15 -28.19
CA ARG A 400 -24.49 -3.17 -28.89
C ARG A 400 -23.03 -3.24 -28.45
N ALA A 401 -22.78 -3.38 -27.14
CA ALA A 401 -21.44 -3.58 -26.60
C ALA A 401 -20.76 -4.83 -27.18
N TRP A 402 -21.49 -5.93 -27.28
CA TRP A 402 -21.00 -7.18 -27.86
C TRP A 402 -20.71 -7.05 -29.36
N GLN A 403 -21.59 -6.38 -30.11
CA GLN A 403 -21.38 -6.13 -31.55
C GLN A 403 -20.14 -5.27 -31.79
N GLU A 404 -19.99 -4.16 -31.06
CA GLU A 404 -18.81 -3.30 -31.17
C GLU A 404 -17.53 -4.02 -30.71
N PHE A 405 -17.63 -4.87 -29.69
CA PHE A 405 -16.52 -5.71 -29.26
C PHE A 405 -16.07 -6.67 -30.38
N LYS A 406 -17.02 -7.40 -30.98
CA LYS A 406 -16.77 -8.35 -32.08
C LYS A 406 -16.21 -7.67 -33.34
N LEU A 407 -16.64 -6.44 -33.63
CA LEU A 407 -16.25 -5.75 -34.85
C LEU A 407 -14.93 -4.98 -34.73
N GLY A 408 -14.59 -4.45 -33.55
CA GLY A 408 -13.45 -3.54 -33.43
C GLY A 408 -12.56 -3.69 -32.20
N SER A 409 -13.01 -4.36 -31.12
CA SER A 409 -12.23 -4.41 -29.88
C SER A 409 -11.57 -5.76 -29.58
N TYR A 410 -12.06 -6.86 -30.15
CA TYR A 410 -11.48 -8.17 -29.89
C TYR A 410 -10.00 -8.30 -30.28
N PRO A 411 -9.47 -7.66 -31.36
CA PRO A 411 -8.05 -7.82 -31.71
C PRO A 411 -7.14 -7.24 -30.63
N TRP A 412 -7.60 -6.20 -29.92
CA TRP A 412 -6.85 -5.60 -28.81
C TRP A 412 -6.64 -6.55 -27.63
N MET A 413 -7.44 -7.61 -27.49
CA MET A 413 -7.21 -8.62 -26.44
C MET A 413 -5.90 -9.39 -26.66
N PHE A 414 -5.36 -9.41 -27.89
CA PHE A 414 -4.04 -9.94 -28.16
C PHE A 414 -2.92 -9.17 -27.42
N GLN A 415 -3.09 -7.86 -27.18
CA GLN A 415 -2.12 -7.11 -26.37
C GLN A 415 -2.13 -7.57 -24.91
N ALA A 416 -3.31 -7.82 -24.34
CA ALA A 416 -3.43 -8.35 -22.98
C ALA A 416 -2.83 -9.76 -22.86
N PHE A 417 -3.12 -10.62 -23.84
CA PHE A 417 -2.52 -11.95 -23.98
C PHE A 417 -0.99 -11.90 -24.01
N SER A 418 -0.45 -11.11 -24.93
CA SER A 418 0.99 -10.92 -25.13
C SER A 418 1.64 -10.38 -23.85
N THR A 419 1.06 -9.34 -23.26
CA THR A 419 1.58 -8.73 -22.03
C THR A 419 1.66 -9.74 -20.88
N ALA A 420 0.60 -10.52 -20.66
CA ALA A 420 0.55 -11.52 -19.61
C ALA A 420 1.62 -12.62 -19.83
N ILE A 421 1.78 -13.11 -21.06
CA ILE A 421 2.82 -14.09 -21.41
C ILE A 421 4.22 -13.53 -21.16
N ILE A 422 4.51 -12.32 -21.65
CA ILE A 422 5.85 -11.76 -21.54
C ILE A 422 6.20 -11.50 -20.07
N ILE A 423 5.29 -10.93 -19.29
CA ILE A 423 5.51 -10.75 -17.84
C ILE A 423 5.72 -12.11 -17.16
N SER A 424 4.92 -13.11 -17.55
CA SER A 424 5.04 -14.47 -17.01
C SER A 424 6.42 -15.07 -17.30
N VAL A 425 6.95 -14.87 -18.51
CA VAL A 425 8.32 -15.24 -18.88
C VAL A 425 9.33 -14.44 -18.06
N LEU A 426 9.30 -13.11 -18.10
CA LEU A 426 10.28 -12.24 -17.42
C LEU A 426 10.36 -12.52 -15.90
N VAL A 427 9.23 -12.87 -15.27
CA VAL A 427 9.20 -13.27 -13.86
C VAL A 427 10.03 -14.52 -13.58
N ASP A 428 10.05 -15.51 -14.48
CA ASP A 428 10.77 -16.78 -14.30
C ASP A 428 12.27 -16.70 -14.61
N TYR A 429 12.71 -15.69 -15.35
CA TYR A 429 14.12 -15.52 -15.71
C TYR A 429 14.79 -14.51 -14.76
N PRO A 430 15.54 -14.98 -13.74
CA PRO A 430 16.31 -14.08 -12.90
C PRO A 430 17.47 -13.43 -13.70
N PRO A 431 18.06 -12.35 -13.18
CA PRO A 431 19.23 -11.74 -13.81
C PRO A 431 20.35 -12.78 -14.03
N PRO A 432 20.99 -12.80 -15.21
CA PRO A 432 22.16 -13.64 -15.45
C PRO A 432 23.28 -13.37 -14.43
N ARG A 433 24.09 -14.40 -14.16
CA ARG A 433 25.27 -14.26 -13.28
C ARG A 433 26.18 -13.16 -13.82
N GLY A 434 26.54 -12.21 -12.96
CA GLY A 434 27.40 -11.06 -13.31
C GLY A 434 26.66 -9.79 -13.72
N ILE A 435 25.35 -9.83 -13.96
CA ILE A 435 24.56 -8.63 -14.28
C ILE A 435 23.90 -8.08 -13.01
N PRO A 436 24.12 -6.81 -12.64
CA PRO A 436 23.46 -6.22 -11.47
C PRO A 436 21.94 -6.12 -11.70
N GLU A 437 21.16 -6.38 -10.65
CA GLU A 437 19.69 -6.41 -10.71
C GLU A 437 19.10 -5.09 -11.26
N LYS A 438 19.74 -3.95 -10.98
CA LYS A 438 19.30 -2.64 -11.50
C LYS A 438 19.38 -2.57 -13.03
N SER A 439 20.46 -3.05 -13.64
CA SER A 439 20.63 -3.03 -15.10
C SER A 439 19.70 -4.03 -15.77
N TRP A 440 19.48 -5.19 -15.14
CA TRP A 440 18.54 -6.19 -15.64
C TRP A 440 17.11 -5.64 -15.75
N ARG A 441 16.66 -4.82 -14.78
CA ARG A 441 15.34 -4.18 -14.84
C ARG A 441 15.15 -3.30 -16.08
N PHE A 442 16.19 -2.62 -16.55
CA PHE A 442 16.10 -1.84 -17.78
C PHE A 442 16.01 -2.75 -19.01
N ALA A 443 16.70 -3.89 -19.01
CA ALA A 443 16.56 -4.89 -20.07
C ALA A 443 15.15 -5.48 -20.10
N GLU A 444 14.57 -5.83 -18.95
CA GLU A 444 13.18 -6.31 -18.83
C GLU A 444 12.18 -5.28 -19.34
N ALA A 445 12.39 -4.00 -18.98
CA ALA A 445 11.58 -2.89 -19.46
C ALA A 445 11.66 -2.75 -21.00
N ALA A 446 12.87 -2.80 -21.56
CA ALA A 446 13.07 -2.72 -23.01
C ALA A 446 12.46 -3.92 -23.75
N ILE A 447 12.62 -5.14 -23.23
CA ILE A 447 12.04 -6.37 -23.82
C ILE A 447 10.51 -6.29 -23.80
N GLN A 448 9.91 -5.96 -22.65
CA GLN A 448 8.46 -5.83 -22.53
C GLN A 448 7.94 -4.72 -23.45
N GLY A 449 8.57 -3.55 -23.46
CA GLY A 449 8.18 -2.42 -24.31
C GLY A 449 8.28 -2.73 -25.81
N GLY A 450 9.37 -3.38 -26.24
CA GLY A 450 9.54 -3.79 -27.63
C GLY A 450 8.50 -4.82 -28.08
N LEU A 451 8.21 -5.82 -27.24
CA LEU A 451 7.24 -6.86 -27.57
C LEU A 451 5.78 -6.37 -27.49
N THR A 452 5.44 -5.46 -26.58
CA THR A 452 4.11 -4.81 -26.58
C THR A 452 3.94 -3.86 -27.77
N MET A 453 5.00 -3.20 -28.23
CA MET A 453 4.99 -2.44 -29.49
C MET A 453 4.74 -3.36 -30.69
N ALA A 454 5.42 -4.51 -30.76
CA ALA A 454 5.23 -5.50 -31.82
C ALA A 454 3.81 -6.09 -31.79
N SER A 455 3.25 -6.35 -30.61
CA SER A 455 1.85 -6.80 -30.50
C SER A 455 0.87 -5.72 -30.93
N ALA A 456 1.15 -4.44 -30.66
CA ALA A 456 0.37 -3.32 -31.16
C ALA A 456 0.41 -3.19 -32.69
N PHE A 457 1.58 -3.41 -33.28
CA PHE A 457 1.75 -3.51 -34.74
C PHE A 457 0.87 -4.61 -35.33
N PHE A 458 0.92 -5.81 -34.75
CA PHE A 458 0.10 -6.94 -35.18
C PHE A 458 -1.40 -6.65 -35.04
N VAL A 459 -1.85 -6.09 -33.91
CA VAL A 459 -3.26 -5.73 -33.69
C VAL A 459 -3.74 -4.69 -34.71
N ARG A 460 -2.91 -3.68 -35.00
CA ARG A 460 -3.24 -2.69 -36.04
C ARG A 460 -3.39 -3.33 -37.42
N TRP A 461 -2.42 -4.17 -37.81
CA TRP A 461 -2.48 -4.89 -39.07
C TRP A 461 -3.75 -5.74 -39.14
N TRP A 462 -4.06 -6.47 -38.07
CA TRP A 462 -5.26 -7.30 -37.97
C TRP A 462 -6.54 -6.48 -38.10
N LEU A 463 -6.62 -5.31 -37.47
CA LEU A 463 -7.75 -4.39 -37.62
C LEU A 463 -7.92 -3.89 -39.06
N GLY A 464 -6.81 -3.61 -39.77
CA GLY A 464 -6.86 -3.21 -41.18
C GLY A 464 -7.39 -4.30 -42.11
N VAL A 465 -7.21 -5.57 -41.75
CA VAL A 465 -7.78 -6.71 -42.50
C VAL A 465 -9.28 -6.88 -42.20
N ILE A 466 -9.71 -6.68 -40.95
CA ILE A 466 -11.12 -6.88 -40.56
C ILE A 466 -12.01 -5.71 -40.98
N GLN A 467 -11.47 -4.49 -40.99
CA GLN A 467 -12.20 -3.26 -41.32
C GLN A 467 -11.66 -2.62 -42.60
N PRO A 468 -11.84 -3.25 -43.78
CA PRO A 468 -11.44 -2.63 -45.05
C PRO A 468 -12.36 -1.44 -45.35
N GLY A 469 -11.79 -0.23 -45.50
CA GLY A 469 -12.52 1.00 -45.87
C GLY A 469 -12.11 2.25 -45.08
N ASP A 470 -12.97 3.28 -45.10
CA ASP A 470 -12.79 4.60 -44.42
C ASP A 470 -12.85 4.55 -42.88
N ALA A 471 -12.73 3.35 -42.28
CA ALA A 471 -12.66 3.23 -40.83
C ALA A 471 -11.42 3.99 -40.34
N VAL A 472 -11.63 5.02 -39.52
CA VAL A 472 -10.56 5.85 -38.97
C VAL A 472 -9.75 5.01 -37.98
N LEU A 473 -8.74 4.30 -38.50
CA LEU A 473 -7.75 3.63 -37.68
C LEU A 473 -7.01 4.70 -36.87
N PRO A 474 -6.69 4.44 -35.58
CA PRO A 474 -5.88 5.35 -34.78
C PRO A 474 -4.56 5.67 -35.49
N ASN A 475 -3.85 6.73 -35.12
CA ASN A 475 -2.52 6.96 -35.69
C ASN A 475 -1.56 5.81 -35.31
N ALA A 476 -0.84 5.24 -36.29
CA ALA A 476 0.08 4.11 -36.10
C ALA A 476 1.18 4.44 -35.08
N ALA A 477 1.86 5.57 -35.28
CA ALA A 477 2.96 6.01 -34.42
C ALA A 477 2.50 6.11 -32.97
N THR A 478 1.31 6.69 -32.76
CA THR A 478 0.70 6.82 -31.44
C THR A 478 0.48 5.48 -30.76
N VAL A 479 -0.20 4.55 -31.43
CA VAL A 479 -0.50 3.23 -30.88
C VAL A 479 0.77 2.48 -30.49
N TYR A 480 1.82 2.59 -31.32
CA TYR A 480 3.10 1.93 -31.09
C TYR A 480 3.85 2.53 -29.91
N VAL A 481 3.99 3.86 -29.87
CA VAL A 481 4.68 4.56 -28.78
C VAL A 481 3.97 4.31 -27.45
N VAL A 482 2.64 4.38 -27.41
CA VAL A 482 1.87 4.14 -26.18
C VAL A 482 2.03 2.73 -25.68
N SER A 483 1.91 1.75 -26.58
CA SER A 483 2.06 0.35 -26.21
C SER A 483 3.49 0.06 -25.74
N ALA A 484 4.50 0.68 -26.35
CA ALA A 484 5.89 0.58 -25.92
C ALA A 484 6.12 1.16 -24.52
N VAL A 485 5.56 2.34 -24.25
CA VAL A 485 5.68 3.01 -22.95
C VAL A 485 4.96 2.23 -21.86
N VAL A 486 3.72 1.79 -22.09
CA VAL A 486 2.96 0.93 -21.16
C VAL A 486 3.72 -0.36 -20.87
N GLY A 487 4.24 -1.02 -21.92
CA GLY A 487 5.06 -2.21 -21.77
C GLY A 487 6.33 -1.95 -20.98
N THR A 488 7.03 -0.86 -21.24
CA THR A 488 8.27 -0.49 -20.52
C THR A 488 8.00 -0.32 -19.03
N VAL A 489 6.93 0.39 -18.66
CA VAL A 489 6.52 0.56 -17.25
C VAL A 489 6.21 -0.79 -16.60
N LEU A 490 5.45 -1.65 -17.28
CA LEU A 490 5.10 -2.98 -16.78
C LEU A 490 6.33 -3.88 -16.61
N GLY A 491 7.22 -3.92 -17.59
CA GLY A 491 8.44 -4.73 -17.58
C GLY A 491 9.45 -4.25 -16.55
N PHE A 492 9.51 -2.94 -16.28
CA PHE A 492 10.38 -2.39 -15.23
C PHE A 492 9.90 -2.74 -13.81
N ILE A 493 8.59 -2.69 -13.59
CA ILE A 493 8.00 -2.74 -12.25
C ILE A 493 7.63 -4.16 -11.82
N VAL A 494 6.88 -4.89 -12.65
CA VAL A 494 6.19 -6.11 -12.23
C VAL A 494 7.14 -7.27 -11.94
N PRO A 495 8.10 -7.64 -12.81
CA PRO A 495 9.03 -8.75 -12.55
C PRO A 495 9.88 -8.53 -11.30
N CYS A 496 10.35 -7.28 -11.11
CA CYS A 496 11.09 -6.86 -9.93
C CYS A 496 10.26 -7.06 -8.65
N TRP A 497 9.03 -6.55 -8.61
CA TRP A 497 8.18 -6.66 -7.42
C TRP A 497 7.85 -8.12 -7.09
N TYR A 498 7.58 -8.93 -8.10
CA TYR A 498 7.31 -10.36 -7.92
C TYR A 498 8.52 -11.09 -7.33
N ARG A 499 9.72 -10.92 -7.92
CA ARG A 499 10.93 -11.58 -7.42
C ARG A 499 11.30 -11.14 -6.01
N GLN A 500 11.14 -9.86 -5.68
CA GLN A 500 11.36 -9.39 -4.31
C GLN A 500 10.36 -9.97 -3.32
N ALA A 501 9.11 -10.22 -3.73
CA ALA A 501 8.12 -10.89 -2.89
C ALA A 501 8.52 -12.36 -2.63
N LYS A 502 8.89 -13.10 -3.69
CA LYS A 502 9.39 -14.48 -3.60
C LYS A 502 10.68 -14.64 -2.78
N LEU A 503 11.65 -13.74 -2.97
CA LEU A 503 12.90 -13.77 -2.20
C LEU A 503 12.62 -13.61 -0.70
N ARG A 504 11.71 -12.69 -0.35
CA ARG A 504 11.29 -12.51 1.04
C ARG A 504 10.62 -13.75 1.61
N GLU A 505 9.80 -14.44 0.82
CA GLU A 505 9.17 -15.70 1.24
C GLU A 505 10.21 -16.80 1.51
N ARG A 506 11.20 -16.98 0.62
CA ARG A 506 12.26 -18.00 0.79
C ARG A 506 13.12 -17.71 2.02
N THR A 507 13.61 -16.48 2.18
CA THR A 507 14.40 -16.11 3.37
C THR A 507 13.65 -16.35 4.67
N VAL A 508 12.32 -16.25 4.63
CA VAL A 508 11.46 -16.52 5.78
C VAL A 508 11.32 -18.01 6.04
N ALA A 509 11.08 -18.81 5.00
CA ALA A 509 11.01 -20.27 5.11
C ALA A 509 12.35 -20.85 5.60
N ASP A 510 13.47 -20.40 5.05
CA ASP A 510 14.81 -20.85 5.43
C ASP A 510 15.12 -20.52 6.90
N LYS A 511 14.73 -19.32 7.36
CA LYS A 511 14.88 -18.94 8.78
C LYS A 511 13.97 -19.73 9.71
N ALA A 512 12.78 -20.12 9.26
CA ALA A 512 11.87 -20.96 10.04
C ALA A 512 12.32 -22.43 10.09
N ALA A 513 12.99 -22.92 9.04
CA ALA A 513 13.51 -24.28 8.96
C ALA A 513 14.89 -24.45 9.61
N ALA A 514 15.64 -23.35 9.83
CA ALA A 514 16.91 -23.41 10.56
C ALA A 514 16.66 -23.89 12.00
N PRO A 515 17.34 -24.95 12.46
CA PRO A 515 17.19 -25.43 13.83
C PRO A 515 17.51 -24.30 14.81
N PRO A 516 16.80 -24.18 15.95
CA PRO A 516 17.14 -23.20 16.96
C PRO A 516 18.61 -23.42 17.31
N LEU A 517 19.43 -22.38 17.10
CA LEU A 517 20.85 -22.39 17.46
C LEU A 517 20.93 -22.94 18.88
N ALA A 518 21.49 -24.14 19.03
CA ALA A 518 21.74 -24.73 20.33
C ALA A 518 22.54 -23.69 21.09
N VAL A 519 21.91 -23.08 22.09
CA VAL A 519 22.56 -22.16 23.00
C VAL A 519 23.63 -23.01 23.64
N ALA A 520 24.88 -22.81 23.22
CA ALA A 520 26.02 -23.48 23.79
C ALA A 520 25.99 -23.15 25.28
N SER A 521 25.57 -24.12 26.08
CA SER A 521 25.71 -24.10 27.52
C SER A 521 27.20 -24.13 27.78
N HIS A 522 27.81 -22.95 27.84
CA HIS A 522 29.11 -22.79 28.47
C HIS A 522 28.88 -23.06 29.96
N GLY A 523 29.18 -24.31 30.34
CA GLY A 523 29.43 -24.69 31.74
C GLY A 523 30.75 -24.14 32.22
#